data_AF-A0A7K3NH72-F1
#
_entry.id   AF-A0A7K3NH72-F1
#
_cell.length_a   1.000
_cell.length_b   1.000
_cell.length_c   1.000
_cell.angle_alpha   90.00
_cell.angle_beta   90.00
_cell.angle_gamma   90.00
#
_symmetry.space_group_name_H-M   'P 1'
#
loop_
_entity.id
_entity.type
_entity.pdbx_description
1 polymer ?
#
loop_
_entity_poly.entity_id
_entity_poly.type
_entity_poly.pdbx_seq_one_letter_code
_entity_poly.pdbx_strand_id
1 'polypeptide(L)' 'MIHGETVQSPLPQDLPWWMPDHFIFFSVLYLVLLIIGSGVGYCVLKSLKDATCQEAGHHH' A
#
# COMPACT_ATOMS: atom_id res chain seq x y z
N MET A 1 1.48 16.79 -35.02
CA MET A 1 1.10 15.64 -34.16
C MET A 1 -0.40 15.68 -34.05
N ILE A 2 -1.06 14.67 -34.59
CA ILE A 2 -2.53 14.62 -34.64
C ILE A 2 -3.00 14.20 -33.24
N HIS A 3 -3.88 15.00 -32.64
CA HIS A 3 -4.51 14.66 -31.37
C HIS A 3 -5.38 13.41 -31.60
N GLY A 4 -4.86 12.23 -31.25
CA GLY A 4 -5.51 10.95 -31.52
C GLY A 4 -4.56 9.81 -31.90
N GLU A 5 -3.29 10.07 -32.18
CA GLU A 5 -2.29 9.00 -32.13
C GLU A 5 -2.06 8.65 -30.65
N THR A 6 -2.52 7.47 -30.22
CA THR A 6 -2.28 6.98 -28.86
C THR A 6 -0.78 6.82 -28.68
N VAL A 7 -0.13 7.84 -28.14
CA VAL A 7 1.20 7.70 -27.58
C VAL A 7 1.04 6.67 -26.47
N GLN A 8 1.33 5.40 -26.75
CA GLN A 8 1.49 4.38 -25.70
C GLN A 8 2.76 4.74 -24.94
N SER A 9 2.63 5.78 -24.14
CA SER A 9 3.61 6.27 -23.21
C SER A 9 3.47 5.40 -21.97
N PRO A 10 4.53 4.70 -21.52
CA PRO A 10 4.51 3.95 -20.27
C PRO A 10 4.55 4.89 -19.05
N LEU A 11 4.33 6.20 -19.23
CA LEU A 11 4.33 7.16 -18.15
C LEU A 11 3.08 6.95 -17.28
N PRO A 12 3.22 6.98 -15.93
CA PRO A 12 2.11 6.72 -15.00
C PRO A 12 0.88 7.63 -15.20
N GLN A 13 1.09 8.81 -15.79
CA GLN A 13 0.03 9.79 -16.04
C GLN A 13 -0.91 9.43 -17.21
N ASP A 14 -0.43 8.62 -18.16
CA ASP A 14 -1.21 8.20 -19.34
C ASP A 14 -2.01 6.91 -19.07
N LEU A 15 -1.86 6.32 -17.88
CA LEU A 15 -2.56 5.08 -17.53
C LEU A 15 -4.04 5.38 -17.20
N PRO A 16 -5.02 4.82 -17.93
CA PRO A 16 -6.42 5.10 -17.65
C PRO A 16 -6.87 4.36 -16.39
N TRP A 17 -6.85 5.05 -15.25
CA TRP A 17 -7.20 4.50 -13.92
C TRP A 17 -8.64 3.99 -13.83
N TRP A 18 -9.53 4.53 -14.66
CA TRP A 18 -10.95 4.21 -14.70
C TRP A 18 -11.30 3.10 -15.70
N MET A 19 -10.32 2.55 -16.41
CA MET A 19 -10.58 1.35 -17.22
C MET A 19 -10.92 0.17 -16.29
N PRO A 20 -11.96 -0.62 -16.63
CA PRO A 20 -12.44 -1.69 -15.76
C PRO A 20 -11.37 -2.72 -15.39
N ASP A 21 -10.43 -3.04 -16.28
CA ASP A 21 -9.39 -4.03 -16.03
C ASP A 21 -8.35 -3.52 -15.01
N HIS A 22 -7.90 -2.27 -15.18
CA HIS A 22 -6.99 -1.60 -14.25
C HIS A 22 -7.63 -1.45 -12.87
N PHE A 23 -8.90 -1.04 -12.82
CA PHE A 23 -9.62 -0.87 -11.56
C PHE A 23 -9.68 -2.19 -10.76
N ILE A 24 -10.02 -3.30 -11.42
CA ILE A 24 -10.09 -4.61 -10.74
C ILE A 24 -8.69 -5.06 -10.28
N PHE A 25 -7.68 -4.98 -11.16
CA PHE A 25 -6.32 -5.39 -10.83
C PHE A 25 -5.76 -4.60 -9.64
N PHE A 26 -5.82 -3.26 -9.68
CA PHE A 26 -5.31 -2.40 -8.61
C PHE A 26 -6.13 -2.52 -7.33
N SER A 27 -7.46 -2.69 -7.41
CA SER A 27 -8.30 -2.89 -6.22
C SER A 27 -7.88 -4.14 -5.45
N VAL A 28 -7.72 -5.28 -6.14
CA VAL A 28 -7.31 -6.53 -5.49
C VAL A 28 -5.89 -6.39 -4.93
N LEU A 29 -4.97 -5.80 -5.70
CA LEU A 29 -3.60 -5.55 -5.26
C LEU A 29 -3.56 -4.72 -3.96
N TYR A 30 -4.28 -3.60 -3.93
CA TYR A 30 -4.30 -2.73 -2.75
C TYR A 30 -4.98 -3.39 -1.56
N LEU A 31 -6.01 -4.21 -1.78
CA LEU A 31 -6.64 -4.97 -0.71
C LEU A 31 -5.65 -5.96 -0.06
N VAL A 32 -4.89 -6.71 -0.88
CA VAL A 32 -3.86 -7.64 -0.38
C VAL A 32 -2.77 -6.89 0.38
N LEU A 33 -2.28 -5.77 -0.17
CA LEU A 33 -1.29 -4.92 0.49
C LEU A 33 -1.80 -4.36 1.83
N LEU A 34 -3.09 -3.97 1.89
CA LEU A 34 -3.72 -3.52 3.13
C LEU A 34 -3.74 -4.65 4.16
N ILE A 35 -4.17 -5.86 3.78
CA ILE A 35 -4.24 -7.01 4.69
C ILE A 35 -2.84 -7.32 5.26
N ILE A 36 -1.84 -7.47 4.39
CA ILE A 36 -0.47 -7.78 4.82
C ILE A 36 0.11 -6.62 5.64
N GLY A 37 -0.05 -5.38 5.17
CA GLY A 37 0.42 -4.19 5.87
C GLY A 37 -0.22 -4.01 7.24
N SER A 38 -1.51 -4.33 7.39
CA SER A 38 -2.20 -4.30 8.68
C SER A 38 -1.69 -5.37 9.65
N GLY A 39 -1.41 -6.58 9.16
CA GLY A 39 -0.84 -7.66 9.98
C GLY A 39 0.57 -7.31 10.46
N VAL A 40 1.44 -6.88 9.54
CA VAL A 40 2.80 -6.45 9.88
C VAL A 40 2.78 -5.22 10.79
N GLY A 41 1.95 -4.22 10.47
CA GLY A 41 1.78 -3.01 11.27
C GLY A 41 1.31 -3.30 12.69
N TYR A 42 0.35 -4.22 12.86
CA TYR A 42 -0.07 -4.67 14.19
C TYR A 42 1.07 -5.29 14.98
N CYS A 43 1.85 -6.19 14.36
CA CYS A 43 3.00 -6.81 15.01
C CYS A 43 4.04 -5.76 15.44
N VAL A 44 4.39 -4.82 14.56
CA VAL A 44 5.34 -3.74 14.86
C VAL A 44 4.83 -2.88 16.02
N LEU A 45 3.58 -2.42 15.96
CA LEU A 45 2.99 -1.61 17.03
C LEU A 45 2.96 -2.37 18.36
N LYS A 46 2.65 -3.67 18.34
CA LYS A 46 2.64 -4.50 19.54
C LYS A 46 4.03 -4.66 20.14
N SER A 47 5.04 -4.93 19.31
CA SER A 47 6.43 -5.05 19.75
C SER A 47 6.96 -3.74 20.33
N LEU A 48 6.62 -2.59 19.73
CA LEU A 48 6.99 -1.28 20.26
C LEU A 48 6.35 -1.01 21.63
N LYS A 49 5.05 -1.32 21.77
CA LYS A 49 4.36 -1.19 23.06
C LYS A 49 4.98 -2.08 24.14
N ASP A 50 5.30 -3.32 23.81
CA ASP A 50 5.93 -4.26 24.74
C ASP A 50 7.34 -3.80 25.16
N ALA A 51 8.14 -3.32 24.19
CA ALA A 51 9.46 -2.75 24.48
C ALA A 51 9.39 -1.53 25.42
N THR A 52 8.49 -0.58 25.15
CA THR A 52 8.33 0.61 26.01
C THR A 52 7.75 0.27 27.38
N CYS A 53 6.85 -0.72 27.47
CA CYS A 53 6.31 -1.18 28.76
C CYS A 53 7.34 -1.99 29.58
N GLN A 54 8.27 -2.71 28.95
CA GLN A 54 9.35 -3.42 29.65
C GLN A 54 10.36 -2.46 30.29
N GLU A 55 10.72 -1.35 29.62
CA GLU A 55 11.59 -0.32 30.23
C GLU A 55 10.97 0.32 31.49
N ALA A 56 9.64 0.50 31.52
CA ALA A 56 8.95 1.03 32.70
C ALA A 56 8.88 0.06 33.89
N GLY A 57 9.09 -1.24 33.67
CA GLY A 57 9.05 -2.28 34.70
C GLY A 57 10.41 -2.67 35.29
N HIS A 58 11.52 -2.19 34.71
CA HIS A 58 12.89 -2.61 35.08
C HIS A 58 13.61 -1.62 36.03
N HIS A 59 12.82 -0.92 36.85
CA HIS A 59 13.28 -0.01 37.92
C HIS A 59 12.96 -0.52 39.33
N HIS A 60 12.86 -1.85 39.51
CA HIS A 60 12.77 -2.48 40.83
C HIS A 60 13.62 -3.75 40.91
#